data_AF-A0A3N7HPX0-F1
#
_entry.id   AF-A0A3N7HPX0-F1
#
_cell.length_a   1.000
_cell.length_b   1.000
_cell.length_c   1.000
_cell.angle_alpha   90.00
_cell.angle_beta   90.00
_cell.angle_gamma   90.00
#
_symmetry.space_group_name_H-M   'P 1'
#
loop_
_entity.id
_entity.type
_entity.pdbx_description
1 polymer ?
#
loop_
_entity_poly.entity_id
_entity_poly.type
_entity_poly.pdbx_seq_one_letter_code
_entity_poly.pdbx_strand_id
1 'polypeptide(L)'
;MSIPSLARLQADIGQTYQLRGPWQGELPVELTAADAGVAMNHRYCCYHAEFALPAGVSLPQVSCDVRAGDELWPMLLLTPGAPHPDDTRQRMHTVIHMLNPQATA
;
A
#
# COMPACT_ATOMS: atom_id res chain seq x y z
N MET A 1 15.22 1.06 -6.07
CA MET A 1 13.96 1.39 -5.37
C MET A 1 13.55 0.16 -4.59
N SER A 2 13.35 0.28 -3.29
CA SER A 2 12.94 -0.82 -2.42
C SER A 2 11.44 -0.70 -2.22
N ILE A 3 10.67 -1.59 -2.86
CA ILE A 3 9.28 -1.84 -2.45
C ILE A 3 9.35 -2.94 -1.40
N PRO A 4 8.69 -2.80 -0.24
CA PRO A 4 8.79 -3.75 0.87
C PRO A 4 8.22 -5.10 0.48
N SER A 5 8.77 -6.18 1.03
CA SER A 5 8.19 -7.51 0.88
C SER A 5 6.83 -7.61 1.59
N LEU A 6 6.00 -8.57 1.16
CA LEU A 6 4.75 -8.89 1.85
C LEU A 6 4.96 -9.18 3.35
N ALA A 7 5.98 -9.97 3.69
CA ALA A 7 6.29 -10.30 5.08
C ALA A 7 6.62 -9.07 5.93
N ARG A 8 7.29 -8.07 5.33
CA ARG A 8 7.57 -6.79 6.01
C ARG A 8 6.27 -6.00 6.25
N LEU A 9 5.42 -5.89 5.23
CA LEU A 9 4.13 -5.20 5.36
C LEU A 9 3.23 -5.85 6.42
N GLN A 10 3.19 -7.19 6.46
CA GLN A 10 2.42 -7.93 7.47
C GLN A 10 2.92 -7.66 8.89
N ALA A 11 4.24 -7.54 9.08
CA ALA A 11 4.82 -7.17 10.37
C ALA A 11 4.54 -5.71 10.78
N ASP A 12 4.27 -4.84 9.80
CA ASP A 12 4.01 -3.41 9.99
C ASP A 12 2.50 -3.08 10.07
N ILE A 13 1.60 -4.07 10.10
CA ILE A 13 0.15 -3.82 10.26
C ILE A 13 -0.09 -3.03 11.56
N GLY A 14 -0.88 -1.96 11.47
CA GLY A 14 -1.16 -0.99 12.53
C GLY A 14 -0.16 0.17 12.60
N GLN A 15 0.91 0.16 11.79
CA GLN A 15 1.87 1.27 11.72
C GLN A 15 1.39 2.41 10.80
N THR A 16 1.89 3.61 11.08
CA THR A 16 1.58 4.82 10.31
C THR A 16 2.64 5.11 9.25
N TYR A 17 2.18 5.41 8.04
CA TYR A 17 2.96 5.84 6.89
C TYR A 17 2.56 7.26 6.48
N GLN A 18 3.37 7.92 5.65
CA GLN A 18 3.06 9.24 5.11
C GLN A 18 2.87 9.16 3.59
N LEU A 19 1.69 9.57 3.10
CA LEU A 19 1.44 9.70 1.68
C LEU A 19 1.80 11.12 1.21
N ARG A 20 2.55 11.19 0.11
CA ARG A 20 2.83 12.45 -0.60
C ARG A 20 2.32 12.33 -2.03
N GLY A 21 1.23 13.02 -2.32
CA GLY A 21 0.57 13.03 -3.63
C GLY A 21 0.49 14.42 -4.26
N PRO A 22 -0.43 14.64 -5.22
CA PRO A 22 -0.60 15.92 -5.90
C PRO A 22 -1.25 17.03 -5.02
N TRP A 23 -1.53 16.75 -3.76
CA TRP A 23 -2.02 17.72 -2.78
C TRP A 23 -0.88 18.38 -2.00
N GLN A 24 -1.20 19.42 -1.24
CA GLN A 24 -0.22 20.07 -0.36
C GLN A 24 -0.01 19.27 0.93
N GLY A 25 1.26 19.07 1.29
CA GLY A 25 1.65 18.41 2.54
C GLY A 25 1.71 16.88 2.44
N GLU A 26 1.87 16.25 3.59
CA GLU A 26 1.85 14.80 3.76
C GLU A 26 0.58 14.37 4.49
N LEU A 27 0.04 13.21 4.11
CA LEU A 27 -1.15 12.64 4.73
C LEU A 27 -0.76 11.38 5.52
N PRO A 28 -0.96 11.35 6.85
CA PRO A 28 -0.71 10.15 7.64
C PRO A 28 -1.76 9.09 7.33
N VAL A 29 -1.34 7.85 7.10
CA VAL A 29 -2.24 6.72 6.84
C VAL A 29 -1.79 5.51 7.65
N GLU A 30 -2.72 4.69 8.10
CA GLU A 30 -2.44 3.48 8.86
C GLU A 30 -2.48 2.26 7.92
N LEU A 31 -1.46 1.41 7.95
CA LEU A 31 -1.48 0.14 7.22
C LEU A 31 -2.40 -0.85 7.94
N THR A 32 -3.54 -1.21 7.33
CA THR A 32 -4.57 -2.05 7.96
C THR A 32 -4.55 -3.49 7.50
N ALA A 33 -4.05 -3.76 6.29
CA ALA A 33 -3.93 -5.12 5.77
C ALA A 33 -2.77 -5.26 4.79
N ALA A 34 -2.25 -6.48 4.68
CA ALA A 34 -1.26 -6.86 3.69
C ALA A 34 -1.42 -8.35 3.35
N ASP A 35 -1.88 -8.63 2.14
CA ASP A 35 -2.33 -9.97 1.77
C ASP A 35 -1.75 -10.42 0.43
N ALA A 36 -1.57 -11.73 0.31
CA ALA A 36 -1.13 -12.35 -0.93
C ALA A 36 -2.18 -12.14 -2.04
N GLY A 37 -1.69 -11.88 -3.25
CA GLY A 37 -2.50 -11.75 -4.45
C GLY A 37 -2.22 -12.88 -5.45
N VAL A 38 -2.84 -12.79 -6.61
CA VAL A 38 -2.62 -13.74 -7.71
C VAL A 38 -1.47 -13.25 -8.57
N ALA A 39 -0.39 -14.05 -8.64
CA ALA A 39 0.75 -13.76 -9.50
C ALA A 39 0.40 -13.94 -10.98
N MET A 40 1.05 -13.14 -11.84
CA MET A 40 0.87 -13.25 -13.30
C MET A 40 1.42 -14.59 -13.85
N ASN A 41 2.51 -15.08 -13.27
CA ASN A 41 3.13 -16.39 -13.54
C ASN A 41 4.17 -16.68 -12.45
N HIS A 42 4.83 -17.84 -12.50
CA HIS A 42 5.81 -18.28 -11.50
C HIS A 42 6.99 -17.32 -11.28
N ARG A 43 7.31 -16.45 -12.25
CA ARG A 43 8.40 -15.48 -12.16
C ARG A 43 8.07 -14.25 -11.32
N TYR A 44 6.82 -14.08 -10.89
CA TYR A 44 6.37 -12.92 -10.14
C TYR A 44 5.72 -13.32 -8.82
N CYS A 45 5.85 -12.45 -7.83
CA CYS A 45 5.01 -12.42 -6.65
C CYS A 45 3.97 -11.31 -6.83
N CYS A 46 2.79 -11.51 -6.24
CA CYS A 46 1.72 -10.51 -6.19
C CYS A 46 1.20 -10.42 -4.76
N TYR A 47 1.03 -9.20 -4.28
CA TYR A 47 0.41 -8.90 -3.00
C TYR A 47 -0.18 -7.51 -3.05
N HIS A 48 -1.00 -7.20 -2.07
CA HIS A 48 -1.56 -5.87 -1.92
C HIS A 48 -1.47 -5.40 -0.48
N ALA A 49 -1.45 -4.09 -0.30
CA ALA A 49 -1.52 -3.42 0.99
C ALA A 49 -2.73 -2.50 1.02
N GLU A 50 -3.38 -2.43 2.18
CA GLU A 50 -4.51 -1.54 2.46
C GLU A 50 -4.09 -0.47 3.47
N PHE A 51 -4.40 0.78 3.16
CA PHE A 51 -4.19 1.91 4.05
C PHE A 51 -5.51 2.57 4.43
N ALA A 52 -5.72 2.80 5.72
CA ALA A 52 -6.78 3.64 6.24
C ALA A 52 -6.39 5.11 6.16
N LEU A 53 -7.23 5.93 5.53
CA LEU A 53 -7.11 7.38 5.59
C LEU A 53 -7.57 7.92 6.96
N PRO A 54 -7.14 9.13 7.36
CA PRO A 54 -7.70 9.80 8.53
C PRO A 54 -9.21 10.00 8.41
N ALA A 55 -9.91 10.06 9.55
CA ALA A 55 -11.35 10.29 9.57
C ALA A 55 -11.72 11.59 8.84
N GLY A 56 -12.75 11.53 8.00
CA GLY A 56 -13.22 12.66 7.19
C GLY A 56 -12.37 12.97 5.94
N VAL A 57 -11.27 12.26 5.71
CA VAL A 57 -10.48 12.38 4.48
C VAL A 57 -10.98 11.37 3.46
N SER A 58 -11.17 11.84 2.22
CA SER A 58 -11.43 10.99 1.08
C SER A 58 -10.56 11.38 -0.11
N LEU A 59 -10.02 10.37 -0.80
CA LEU A 59 -9.20 10.52 -1.99
C LEU A 59 -9.79 9.73 -3.17
N PRO A 60 -9.64 10.24 -4.40
CA PRO A 60 -9.84 9.43 -5.60
C PRO A 60 -8.66 8.47 -5.78
N GLN A 61 -8.71 7.66 -6.84
CA GLN A 61 -7.52 6.95 -7.30
C GLN A 61 -6.40 7.94 -7.61
N VAL A 62 -5.18 7.65 -7.13
CA VAL A 62 -4.05 8.56 -7.23
C VAL A 62 -2.71 7.82 -7.18
N SER A 63 -1.71 8.36 -7.87
CA SER A 63 -0.32 7.94 -7.68
C SER A 63 0.36 8.84 -6.64
N CYS A 64 1.03 8.24 -5.66
CA CYS A 64 1.72 8.96 -4.61
C CYS A 64 2.96 8.21 -4.14
N ASP A 65 3.86 8.94 -3.49
CA ASP A 65 4.95 8.33 -2.74
C ASP A 65 4.46 7.94 -1.35
N VAL A 66 4.92 6.79 -0.85
CA VAL A 66 4.66 6.32 0.51
C VAL A 66 5.97 6.34 1.28
N ARG A 67 6.00 7.04 2.41
CA ARG A 67 7.18 7.16 3.27
C ARG A 67 7.00 6.39 4.57
N ALA A 68 7.99 5.57 4.90
CA ALA A 68 8.08 4.72 6.08
C ALA A 68 9.36 5.07 6.85
N GLY A 69 9.30 6.09 7.71
CA GLY A 69 10.51 6.65 8.32
C GLY A 69 11.45 7.26 7.26
N ASP A 70 12.63 6.66 7.09
CA ASP A 70 13.64 7.04 6.09
C ASP A 70 13.47 6.32 4.74
N GLU A 71 12.60 5.32 4.66
CA GLU A 71 12.32 4.61 3.41
C GLU A 71 11.24 5.34 2.59
N LEU A 72 11.45 5.40 1.27
CA LEU A 72 10.53 6.00 0.30
C LEU A 72 10.16 4.96 -0.76
N TRP A 73 8.85 4.71 -0.90
CA TRP A 73 8.28 3.88 -1.96
C TRP A 73 7.66 4.82 -2.99
N PRO A 74 8.36 5.11 -4.10
CA PRO A 74 7.90 6.12 -5.03
C PRO A 74 6.76 5.59 -5.91
N MET A 75 5.86 6.49 -6.30
CA MET A 75 4.91 6.28 -7.41
C MET A 75 3.99 5.05 -7.25
N LEU A 76 3.51 4.78 -6.04
CA LEU A 76 2.49 3.75 -5.84
C LEU A 76 1.13 4.23 -6.30
N LEU A 77 0.45 3.41 -7.11
CA LEU A 77 -0.96 3.61 -7.44
C LEU A 77 -1.81 3.16 -6.24
N LEU A 78 -2.57 4.09 -5.68
CA LEU A 78 -3.57 3.83 -4.67
C LEU A 78 -4.98 3.95 -5.27
N THR A 79 -5.78 2.91 -5.06
CA THR A 79 -7.17 2.84 -5.51
C THR A 79 -8.13 2.74 -4.33
N PRO A 80 -9.23 3.50 -4.29
CA PRO A 80 -10.26 3.35 -3.28
C PRO A 80 -10.80 1.92 -3.22
N GLY A 81 -10.88 1.38 -2.01
CA GLY A 81 -11.52 0.10 -1.71
C GLY A 81 -13.02 0.21 -1.48
N ALA A 82 -13.65 -0.95 -1.29
CA ALA A 82 -15.01 -0.99 -0.74
C ALA A 82 -15.01 -0.42 0.70
N PRO A 83 -16.10 0.24 1.13
CA PRO A 83 -16.24 0.66 2.52
C PRO A 83 -16.11 -0.52 3.49
N HIS A 84 -15.39 -0.31 4.59
CA HIS A 84 -15.29 -1.31 5.65
C HIS A 84 -16.57 -1.27 6.52
N PRO A 85 -17.16 -2.43 6.89
CA PRO A 85 -18.43 -2.46 7.63
C PRO A 85 -18.34 -1.81 9.02
N ASP A 86 -17.20 -1.98 9.69
CA ASP A 86 -16.98 -1.52 11.07
C ASP A 86 -16.08 -0.28 11.20
N ASP A 87 -15.58 0.26 10.08
CA ASP A 87 -14.69 1.42 10.08
C ASP A 87 -15.10 2.40 8.99
N THR A 88 -15.43 3.64 9.38
CA THR A 88 -15.92 4.67 8.47
C THR A 88 -14.82 5.36 7.67
N ARG A 89 -13.54 5.10 8.00
CA ARG A 89 -12.39 5.63 7.27
C ARG A 89 -12.30 4.99 5.88
N GLN A 90 -12.08 5.80 4.84
CA GLN A 90 -11.84 5.27 3.50
C GLN A 90 -10.56 4.42 3.49
N ARG A 91 -10.63 3.29 2.78
CA ARG A 91 -9.48 2.41 2.51
C ARG A 91 -8.92 2.65 1.12
N MET A 92 -7.60 2.71 1.04
CA MET A 92 -6.85 2.83 -0.21
C MET A 92 -5.97 1.59 -0.38
N HIS A 93 -6.05 0.94 -1.53
CA HIS A 93 -5.29 -0.26 -1.83
C HIS A 93 -4.18 0.03 -2.82
N THR A 94 -3.02 -0.58 -2.63
CA THR A 94 -2.00 -0.70 -3.67
C THR A 94 -1.75 -2.17 -3.98
N VAL A 95 -1.63 -2.51 -5.25
CA VAL A 95 -1.29 -3.85 -5.72
C VAL A 95 0.14 -3.82 -6.25
N ILE A 96 0.96 -4.74 -5.75
CA ILE A 96 2.38 -4.82 -6.07
C ILE A 96 2.66 -6.11 -6.80
N HIS A 97 3.30 -5.96 -7.97
CA HIS A 97 3.90 -7.06 -8.72
C HIS A 97 5.41 -6.91 -8.70
N MET A 98 6.11 -7.92 -8.19
CA MET A 98 7.58 -7.93 -8.14
C MET A 98 8.12 -9.25 -8.67
N LEU A 99 9.38 -9.26 -9.10
CA LEU A 99 10.04 -10.52 -9.44
C LEU A 99 10.04 -11.44 -8.22
N ASN A 100 9.70 -12.69 -8.44
CA ASN A 100 9.80 -13.71 -7.42
C ASN A 100 11.29 -14.01 -7.19
N PRO A 101 11.86 -13.71 -6.01
CA PRO A 101 13.28 -13.93 -5.75
C PRO A 101 13.67 -15.42 -5.78
N GLN A 102 12.70 -16.33 -5.73
CA GLN A 102 12.90 -17.77 -5.80
C GLN A 102 12.64 -18.36 -7.19
N ALA A 103 12.19 -17.56 -8.16
CA ALA A 103 11.97 -18.06 -9.51
C ALA A 103 13.31 -18.30 -10.20
N THR A 104 13.61 -19.56 -10.48
CA THR A 104 14.68 -19.93 -11.41
C THR A 104 14.25 -19.64 -12.85
N ALA A 105 15.21 -19.20 -13.67
CA ALA A 105 15.03 -18.89 -15.09
C ALA A 105 14.59 -20.11 -15.91
#